data_AF-A0A6C0KLJ9-F1
#
_entry.id   AF-A0A6C0KLJ9-F1
#
_cell.length_a   1.000
_cell.length_b   1.000
_cell.length_c   1.000
_cell.angle_alpha   90.00
_cell.angle_beta   90.00
_cell.angle_gamma   90.00
#
_symmetry.space_group_name_H-M   'P 1'
#
loop_
_entity.id
_entity.type
_entity.pdbx_description
1 polymer ?
#
loop_
_entity_poly.entity_id
_entity_poly.type
_entity_poly.pdbx_seq_one_letter_code
_entity_poly.pdbx_strand_id
1 'polypeptide(L)'
;MSNCKELKLKNNWTYYLHLHDTRQWDFESYNQIMRFNSVEHAILLNDEIHYDLIKKSMMFLMKEDIKPMWEDINNKEGGCFSFKVINKDIEQVWKEVYFHVIGSTITKQKSHYKNINGITLSPKKKFCILKIWMNDCSLKDPLIFIPIKQLTAEGCIFKKHQPEF
;
A
#
# COMPACT_ATOMS: atom_id res chain seq x y z
N MET A 1 -31.03 7.72 -18.59
CA MET A 1 -29.79 7.07 -18.09
C MET A 1 -29.67 7.45 -16.63
N SER A 2 -29.73 6.46 -15.74
CA SER A 2 -29.72 6.67 -14.29
C SER A 2 -28.42 7.36 -13.89
N ASN A 3 -28.53 8.52 -13.24
CA ASN A 3 -27.39 9.29 -12.74
C ASN A 3 -26.77 8.51 -11.56
N CYS A 4 -25.92 7.52 -11.86
CA CYS A 4 -25.25 6.72 -10.84
C CYS A 4 -24.23 7.63 -10.15
N LYS A 5 -24.56 8.08 -8.94
CA LYS A 5 -23.72 9.00 -8.17
C LYS A 5 -22.50 8.22 -7.69
N GLU A 6 -21.32 8.52 -8.24
CA GLU A 6 -20.06 7.92 -7.79
C GLU A 6 -19.88 8.05 -6.28
N LEU A 7 -19.52 6.95 -5.64
CA LEU A 7 -19.22 6.92 -4.22
C LEU A 7 -17.78 7.41 -3.98
N LYS A 8 -17.63 8.62 -3.43
CA LYS A 8 -16.33 9.22 -3.17
C LYS A 8 -15.63 8.61 -1.96
N LEU A 9 -14.31 8.40 -2.09
CA LEU A 9 -13.41 7.98 -1.03
C LEU A 9 -13.02 9.18 -0.16
N LYS A 10 -12.55 8.90 1.06
CA LYS A 10 -12.07 9.94 1.99
C LYS A 10 -10.78 10.61 1.50
N ASN A 11 -9.90 9.88 0.83
CA ASN A 11 -8.63 10.37 0.31
C ASN A 11 -8.59 10.10 -1.20
N ASN A 12 -7.90 10.96 -1.92
CA ASN A 12 -7.47 10.67 -3.28
C ASN A 12 -6.24 9.74 -3.22
N TRP A 13 -6.11 8.86 -4.19
CA TRP A 13 -5.05 7.86 -4.25
C TRP A 13 -4.37 7.85 -5.60
N THR A 14 -3.07 7.55 -5.58
CA THR A 14 -2.30 7.28 -6.79
C THR A 14 -1.70 5.89 -6.72
N TYR A 15 -1.85 5.16 -7.82
CA TYR A 15 -1.32 3.82 -7.98
C TYR A 15 -0.12 3.82 -8.93
N TYR A 16 0.97 3.17 -8.51
CA TYR A 16 2.22 3.08 -9.27
C TYR A 16 2.70 1.65 -9.42
N LEU A 17 3.44 1.41 -10.51
CA LEU A 17 4.23 0.20 -10.72
C LEU A 17 5.71 0.55 -10.90
N HIS A 18 6.58 -0.23 -10.26
CA HIS A 18 8.02 -0.20 -10.48
C HIS A 18 8.47 -1.58 -10.99
N LEU A 19 9.03 -1.66 -12.19
CA LEU A 19 9.31 -2.93 -12.85
C LEU A 19 10.60 -3.57 -12.30
N HIS A 20 10.64 -4.90 -12.18
CA HIS A 20 11.79 -5.59 -11.58
C HIS A 20 13.12 -5.45 -12.33
N ASP A 21 13.07 -5.23 -13.63
CA ASP A 21 14.23 -5.02 -14.48
C ASP A 21 14.73 -3.56 -14.42
N THR A 22 13.93 -2.65 -13.88
CA THR A 22 14.32 -1.26 -13.65
C THR A 22 15.26 -1.18 -12.44
N ARG A 23 16.49 -0.75 -12.69
CA ARG A 23 17.54 -0.63 -11.66
C ARG A 23 17.57 0.74 -11.00
N GLN A 24 16.97 1.72 -11.66
CA GLN A 24 16.81 3.08 -11.17
C GLN A 24 15.72 3.10 -10.09
N TRP A 25 15.93 3.92 -9.07
CA TRP A 25 15.00 4.11 -7.96
C TRP A 25 14.61 5.58 -7.77
N ASP A 26 14.89 6.40 -8.79
CA ASP A 26 14.36 7.76 -8.87
C ASP A 26 12.84 7.73 -9.11
N PHE A 27 12.19 8.88 -8.94
CA PHE A 27 10.75 8.98 -9.08
C PHE A 27 10.27 8.64 -10.50
N GLU A 28 11.09 8.88 -11.53
CA GLU A 28 10.75 8.64 -12.93
C GLU A 28 10.58 7.15 -13.23
N SER A 29 11.26 6.29 -12.47
CA SER A 29 11.10 4.83 -12.54
C SER A 29 9.76 4.29 -12.04
N TYR A 30 8.95 5.10 -11.34
CA TYR A 30 7.64 4.71 -10.83
C TYR A 30 6.54 5.09 -11.82
N ASN A 31 6.08 4.10 -12.58
CA ASN A 31 5.04 4.27 -13.60
C ASN A 31 3.69 4.52 -12.92
N GLN A 32 3.18 5.75 -13.02
CA GLN A 32 1.83 6.08 -12.54
C GLN A 32 0.79 5.42 -13.44
N ILE A 33 -0.02 4.53 -12.87
CA ILE A 33 -1.08 3.81 -13.61
C ILE A 33 -2.39 4.58 -13.55
N MET A 34 -2.81 4.99 -12.35
CA MET A 34 -4.08 5.68 -12.17
C MET A 34 -4.10 6.57 -10.92
N ARG A 35 -4.75 7.73 -11.03
CA ARG A 35 -5.24 8.52 -9.90
C ARG A 35 -6.74 8.32 -9.76
N PHE A 36 -7.22 8.13 -8.54
CA PHE A 36 -8.64 7.89 -8.32
C PHE A 36 -9.12 8.39 -6.96
N ASN A 37 -10.43 8.66 -6.89
CA ASN A 37 -11.09 9.08 -5.66
C ASN A 37 -12.50 8.52 -5.48
N SER A 38 -12.86 7.48 -6.25
CA SER A 38 -14.15 6.82 -6.13
C SER A 38 -14.00 5.33 -5.88
N VAL A 39 -15.00 4.73 -5.25
CA VAL A 39 -15.05 3.29 -4.95
C VAL A 39 -15.06 2.49 -6.25
N GLU A 40 -15.77 2.97 -7.27
CA GLU A 40 -15.91 2.31 -8.56
C GLU A 40 -14.55 2.17 -9.26
N HIS A 41 -13.77 3.25 -9.33
CA HIS A 41 -12.41 3.19 -9.88
C HIS A 41 -11.50 2.30 -9.04
N ALA A 42 -11.67 2.32 -7.71
CA ALA A 42 -10.86 1.48 -6.84
C ALA A 42 -11.13 -0.02 -7.03
N ILE A 43 -12.39 -0.41 -7.22
CA ILE A 43 -12.81 -1.78 -7.56
C ILE A 43 -12.26 -2.16 -8.93
N LEU A 44 -12.49 -1.32 -9.94
CA LEU A 44 -12.01 -1.55 -11.30
C LEU A 44 -10.49 -1.78 -11.32
N LEU A 45 -9.71 -0.93 -10.64
CA LEU A 45 -8.26 -1.10 -10.56
C LEU A 45 -7.84 -2.42 -9.95
N ASN A 46 -8.49 -2.84 -8.86
CA ASN A 46 -8.17 -4.09 -8.19
C ASN A 46 -8.51 -5.31 -9.06
N ASP A 47 -9.57 -5.23 -9.85
CA ASP A 47 -10.02 -6.32 -10.71
C ASP A 47 -9.19 -6.42 -12.01
N GLU A 48 -8.75 -5.28 -12.56
CA GLU A 48 -7.94 -5.23 -13.79
C GLU A 48 -6.45 -5.53 -13.55
N ILE A 49 -5.91 -5.22 -12.37
CA ILE A 49 -4.51 -5.51 -12.06
C ILE A 49 -4.36 -6.97 -11.64
N HIS A 50 -4.09 -7.80 -12.66
CA HIS A 50 -3.82 -9.22 -12.48
C HIS A 50 -2.61 -9.49 -11.59
N TYR A 51 -2.75 -10.53 -10.75
CA TYR A 51 -1.69 -10.97 -9.85
C TYR A 51 -0.41 -11.46 -10.57
N ASP A 52 -0.49 -11.82 -11.84
CA ASP A 52 0.70 -12.14 -12.62
C ASP A 52 1.56 -10.91 -12.95
N LEU A 53 0.96 -9.71 -13.00
CA LEU A 53 1.71 -8.45 -13.09
C LEU A 53 2.49 -8.20 -11.80
N ILE A 54 1.90 -8.54 -10.64
CA ILE A 54 2.56 -8.46 -9.32
C ILE A 54 3.85 -9.30 -9.29
N LYS A 55 3.97 -10.39 -10.05
CA LYS A 55 5.21 -11.18 -10.09
C LYS A 55 6.35 -10.50 -10.86
N LYS A 56 6.03 -9.46 -11.64
CA LYS A 56 6.97 -8.76 -12.54
C LYS A 56 7.26 -7.32 -12.11
N SER A 57 6.53 -6.80 -11.14
CA SER A 57 6.68 -5.43 -10.64
C SER A 57 6.42 -5.34 -9.14
N MET A 58 6.88 -4.24 -8.55
CA MET A 58 6.41 -3.79 -7.24
C MET A 58 5.25 -2.84 -7.45
N MET A 59 4.22 -3.00 -6.61
CA MET A 59 3.03 -2.18 -6.68
C MET A 59 2.97 -1.23 -5.50
N PHE A 60 2.53 -0.01 -5.75
CA PHE A 60 2.40 1.02 -4.73
C PHE A 60 1.04 1.68 -4.83
N LEU A 61 0.37 1.83 -3.70
CA LEU A 61 -0.80 2.67 -3.55
C LEU A 61 -0.46 3.72 -2.50
N MET A 62 -0.37 4.98 -2.91
CA MET A 62 -0.04 6.10 -2.02
C MET A 62 -1.21 7.07 -1.99
N LYS A 63 -1.44 7.73 -0.84
CA LYS A 63 -2.30 8.92 -0.81
C LYS A 63 -1.76 9.93 -1.83
N GLU A 64 -2.68 10.68 -2.43
CA GLU A 64 -2.33 11.70 -3.41
C GLU A 64 -1.27 12.67 -2.87
N ASP A 65 -0.38 13.11 -3.76
CA ASP A 65 0.78 13.97 -3.49
C ASP A 65 1.88 13.38 -2.59
N ILE A 66 1.78 12.10 -2.20
CA ILE A 66 2.87 11.37 -1.53
C ILE A 66 3.54 10.45 -2.54
N LYS A 67 4.83 10.70 -2.82
CA LYS A 67 5.61 9.83 -3.70
C LYS A 67 5.85 8.47 -3.02
N PRO A 68 5.92 7.36 -3.78
CA PRO A 68 6.24 6.03 -3.27
C PRO A 68 7.73 5.87 -2.91
N MET A 69 8.30 6.90 -2.28
CA MET A 69 9.72 7.03 -1.98
C MET A 69 9.91 7.44 -0.53
N TRP A 70 10.88 6.83 0.13
CA TRP A 70 11.28 7.13 1.50
C TRP A 70 11.85 8.56 1.69
N GLU A 71 12.34 9.21 0.64
CA GLU A 71 12.78 10.62 0.68
C GLU A 71 11.62 11.63 0.63
N ASP A 72 10.40 11.20 0.32
CA ASP A 72 9.23 12.09 0.32
C ASP A 72 9.04 12.74 1.70
N ILE A 73 8.70 14.04 1.72
CA ILE A 73 8.55 14.81 2.95
C ILE A 73 7.57 14.17 3.93
N ASN A 74 6.55 13.47 3.44
CA ASN A 74 5.55 12.80 4.27
C ASN A 74 6.02 11.43 4.75
N ASN A 75 7.03 10.83 4.12
CA ASN A 75 7.53 9.50 4.46
C ASN A 75 8.81 9.54 5.29
N LYS A 76 9.66 10.55 5.11
CA LYS A 76 11.05 10.56 5.61
C LYS A 76 11.19 10.46 7.13
N GLU A 77 10.23 10.98 7.90
CA GLU A 77 10.19 10.87 9.37
C GLU A 77 9.46 9.61 9.87
N GLY A 78 8.83 8.89 8.95
CA GLY A 78 8.04 7.72 9.21
C GLY A 78 8.80 6.41 9.09
N GLY A 79 8.04 5.35 8.84
CA GLY A 79 8.57 4.01 8.68
C GLY A 79 7.56 3.11 8.02
N CYS A 80 7.87 1.82 7.93
CA CYS A 80 6.96 0.84 7.37
C CYS A 80 6.86 -0.40 8.25
N PHE A 81 5.64 -0.92 8.37
CA PHE A 81 5.39 -2.28 8.80
C PHE A 81 5.58 -3.22 7.62
N SER A 82 6.40 -4.26 7.78
CA SER A 82 6.68 -5.25 6.74
C SER A 82 6.08 -6.60 7.14
N PHE A 83 5.14 -7.09 6.34
CA PHE A 83 4.48 -8.37 6.50
C PHE A 83 4.94 -9.34 5.42
N LYS A 84 5.28 -10.55 5.83
CA LYS A 84 5.62 -11.64 4.91
C LYS A 84 4.36 -12.46 4.62
N VAL A 85 3.97 -12.53 3.35
CA VAL A 85 2.78 -13.25 2.90
C VAL A 85 3.20 -14.28 1.85
N ILE A 86 2.79 -15.54 1.99
CA ILE A 86 3.16 -16.57 1.01
C ILE A 86 2.39 -16.39 -0.31
N ASN A 87 3.01 -16.80 -1.42
CA ASN A 87 2.51 -16.51 -2.78
C ASN A 87 1.10 -17.03 -3.06
N LYS A 88 0.61 -18.04 -2.32
CA LYS A 88 -0.75 -18.57 -2.51
C LYS A 88 -1.86 -17.72 -1.88
N ASP A 89 -1.52 -16.91 -0.87
CA ASP A 89 -2.51 -16.17 -0.07
C ASP A 89 -2.56 -14.68 -0.44
N ILE A 90 -1.56 -14.22 -1.19
CA ILE A 90 -1.27 -12.79 -1.35
C ILE A 90 -2.26 -12.05 -2.26
N GLU A 91 -2.92 -12.72 -3.21
CA GLU A 91 -3.99 -12.08 -3.98
C GLU A 91 -5.14 -11.64 -3.05
N GLN A 92 -5.60 -12.57 -2.20
CA GLN A 92 -6.64 -12.31 -1.21
C GLN A 92 -6.19 -11.26 -0.18
N VAL A 93 -4.96 -11.41 0.36
CA VAL A 93 -4.43 -10.49 1.36
C VAL A 93 -4.25 -9.08 0.79
N TRP A 94 -3.74 -8.94 -0.44
CA TRP A 94 -3.61 -7.65 -1.09
C TRP A 94 -4.98 -6.98 -1.25
N LYS A 95 -5.97 -7.72 -1.75
CA LYS A 95 -7.34 -7.23 -1.94
C LYS A 95 -7.94 -6.72 -0.62
N GLU A 96 -7.84 -7.50 0.46
CA GLU A 96 -8.35 -7.10 1.78
C GLU A 96 -7.64 -5.84 2.30
N VAL A 97 -6.30 -5.82 2.29
CA VAL A 97 -5.52 -4.66 2.75
C VAL A 97 -5.84 -3.42 1.91
N TYR A 98 -5.87 -3.57 0.59
CA TYR A 98 -6.19 -2.49 -0.35
C TYR A 98 -7.52 -1.83 -0.01
N PHE A 99 -8.60 -2.63 0.11
CA PHE A 99 -9.93 -2.09 0.43
C PHE A 99 -10.02 -1.48 1.82
N HIS A 100 -9.37 -2.09 2.82
CA HIS A 100 -9.33 -1.53 4.18
C HIS A 100 -8.54 -0.22 4.26
N VAL A 101 -7.47 -0.09 3.47
CA VAL A 101 -6.67 1.13 3.39
C VAL A 101 -7.47 2.25 2.71
N ILE A 102 -7.99 2.05 1.50
CA ILE A 102 -8.77 3.10 0.82
C ILE A 102 -10.04 3.48 1.59
N GLY A 103 -10.66 2.49 2.24
CA GLY A 103 -11.85 2.65 3.08
C GLY A 103 -11.58 3.24 4.45
N SER A 104 -10.32 3.51 4.81
CA SER A 104 -9.93 4.07 6.11
C SER A 104 -10.32 3.22 7.33
N THR A 105 -10.26 1.90 7.20
CA THR A 105 -10.69 0.91 8.23
C THR A 105 -9.61 -0.10 8.63
N ILE A 106 -8.41 -0.02 8.07
CA ILE A 106 -7.30 -0.96 8.37
C ILE A 106 -6.79 -0.92 9.82
N THR A 107 -7.07 0.15 10.57
CA THR A 107 -6.65 0.29 11.98
C THR A 107 -7.81 0.05 12.95
N LYS A 108 -7.54 -0.60 14.09
CA LYS A 108 -8.53 -0.81 15.16
C LYS A 108 -9.07 0.50 15.71
N GLN A 109 -8.20 1.50 15.88
CA GLN A 109 -8.58 2.84 16.28
C GLN A 109 -8.62 3.75 15.04
N LYS A 110 -9.73 4.45 14.83
CA LYS A 110 -9.88 5.40 13.69
C LYS A 110 -8.84 6.51 13.70
N SER A 111 -8.38 6.92 14.89
CA SER A 111 -7.35 7.95 15.09
C SER A 111 -5.99 7.55 14.50
N HIS A 112 -5.64 6.26 14.49
CA HIS A 112 -4.36 5.76 13.99
C HIS A 112 -4.26 5.81 12.46
N TYR A 113 -5.40 5.76 11.75
CA TYR A 113 -5.41 5.78 10.28
C TYR A 113 -4.78 7.05 9.69
N LYS A 114 -4.82 8.17 10.43
CA LYS A 114 -4.20 9.44 9.98
C LYS A 114 -2.70 9.29 9.71
N ASN A 115 -2.06 8.31 10.34
CA ASN A 115 -0.64 8.06 10.20
C ASN A 115 -0.26 7.23 8.97
N ILE A 116 -1.22 6.63 8.25
CA ILE A 116 -0.94 5.80 7.08
C ILE A 116 -0.79 6.68 5.83
N ASN A 117 0.30 6.49 5.09
CA ASN A 117 0.55 7.16 3.81
C ASN A 117 0.24 6.28 2.59
N GLY A 118 0.38 4.97 2.71
CA GLY A 118 0.20 4.07 1.59
C GLY A 118 0.59 2.64 1.90
N ILE A 119 0.56 1.81 0.86
CA ILE A 119 0.96 0.40 0.91
C ILE A 119 1.82 0.04 -0.29
N THR A 120 2.68 -0.95 -0.11
CA THR A 120 3.49 -1.53 -1.18
C THR A 120 3.38 -3.04 -1.16
N LEU A 121 3.43 -3.66 -2.34
CA LEU A 121 3.64 -5.08 -2.50
C LEU A 121 4.90 -5.36 -3.30
N SER A 122 5.83 -6.07 -2.69
CA SER A 122 7.10 -6.46 -3.33
C SER A 122 7.21 -7.98 -3.39
N PRO A 123 7.11 -8.61 -4.57
CA PRO A 123 7.25 -10.05 -4.69
C PRO A 123 8.69 -10.51 -4.41
N LYS A 124 8.82 -11.73 -3.92
CA LYS A 124 10.06 -12.51 -3.77
C LYS A 124 9.81 -13.93 -4.28
N LYS A 125 10.85 -14.77 -4.30
CA LYS A 125 10.78 -16.12 -4.86
C LYS A 125 9.69 -17.02 -4.25
N LYS A 126 9.45 -16.94 -2.94
CA LYS A 126 8.52 -17.83 -2.19
C LYS A 126 7.40 -17.11 -1.45
N PHE A 127 7.48 -15.78 -1.37
CA PHE A 127 6.57 -14.94 -0.61
C PHE A 127 6.61 -13.53 -1.20
N CYS A 128 5.67 -12.69 -0.81
CA CYS A 128 5.71 -11.26 -1.05
C CYS A 128 5.91 -10.53 0.28
N ILE A 129 6.52 -9.36 0.23
CA ILE A 129 6.56 -8.41 1.33
C ILE A 129 5.49 -7.37 1.07
N LEU A 130 4.44 -7.38 1.89
CA LEU A 130 3.46 -6.31 1.94
C LEU A 130 3.92 -5.29 2.96
N LYS A 131 3.94 -4.01 2.60
CA LYS A 131 4.28 -2.91 3.51
C LYS A 131 3.11 -1.98 3.71
N ILE A 132 2.96 -1.49 4.95
CA ILE A 132 2.11 -0.34 5.27
C ILE A 132 3.03 0.81 5.69
N TRP A 133 2.97 1.91 4.96
CA TRP A 133 3.80 3.10 5.13
C TRP A 133 3.14 4.06 6.11
N MET A 134 3.93 4.53 7.07
CA MET A 134 3.52 5.46 8.11
C MET A 134 4.21 6.81 7.92
N ASN A 135 3.56 7.92 8.26
CA ASN A 135 4.12 9.27 8.18
C ASN A 135 5.03 9.65 9.36
N ASP A 136 4.89 8.95 10.48
CA ASP A 136 5.72 9.11 11.66
C ASP A 136 6.00 7.75 12.31
N CYS A 137 6.76 7.78 13.39
CA CYS A 137 7.15 6.60 14.16
C CYS A 137 6.43 6.50 15.51
N SER A 138 5.32 7.21 15.72
CA SER A 138 4.57 7.19 16.99
C SER A 138 3.88 5.85 17.25
N LEU A 139 3.53 5.13 16.18
CA LEU A 139 2.89 3.82 16.22
C LEU A 139 3.82 2.76 15.61
N LYS A 140 4.32 1.84 16.45
CA LYS A 140 5.28 0.79 16.03
C LYS A 140 4.82 -0.63 16.32
N ASP A 141 3.69 -0.79 17.00
CA ASP A 141 3.10 -2.10 17.31
C ASP A 141 2.19 -2.55 16.16
N PRO A 142 2.43 -3.70 15.51
CA PRO A 142 1.56 -4.20 14.44
C PRO A 142 0.13 -4.53 14.93
N LEU A 143 -0.10 -4.65 16.24
CA LEU A 143 -1.42 -4.87 16.81
C LEU A 143 -2.37 -3.67 16.66
N ILE A 144 -1.91 -2.53 16.14
CA ILE A 144 -2.77 -1.40 15.76
C ILE A 144 -3.71 -1.75 14.60
N PHE A 145 -3.36 -2.74 13.77
CA PHE A 145 -4.16 -3.14 12.61
C PHE A 145 -5.27 -4.11 12.99
N ILE A 146 -6.35 -4.09 12.20
CA ILE A 146 -7.41 -5.10 12.31
C ILE A 146 -6.86 -6.49 11.93
N PRO A 147 -7.44 -7.59 12.46
CA PRO A 147 -7.09 -8.92 12.00
C PRO A 147 -7.49 -9.10 10.54
N ILE A 148 -6.55 -9.50 9.70
CA ILE A 148 -6.75 -9.89 8.31
C ILE A 148 -6.29 -11.34 8.17
N LYS A 149 -7.10 -12.18 7.51
CA LYS A 149 -6.78 -13.61 7.38
C LYS A 149 -5.46 -13.76 6.61
N GLN A 150 -4.58 -14.65 7.06
CA GLN A 150 -3.24 -14.87 6.48
C GLN A 150 -2.27 -13.67 6.52
N LEU A 151 -2.64 -12.56 7.18
CA LEU A 151 -1.74 -11.45 7.48
C LEU A 151 -1.49 -11.39 8.99
N THR A 152 -0.44 -12.07 9.45
CA THR A 152 -0.13 -12.15 10.88
C THR A 152 0.76 -10.99 11.35
N ALA A 153 0.51 -10.51 12.57
CA ALA A 153 1.41 -9.61 13.27
C ALA A 153 2.70 -10.31 13.72
N GLU A 154 2.67 -11.64 13.87
CA GLU A 154 3.85 -12.44 14.17
C GLU A 154 4.87 -12.36 13.04
N GLY A 155 6.09 -11.96 13.36
CA GLY A 155 7.14 -11.72 12.36
C GLY A 155 6.95 -10.46 11.53
N CYS A 156 5.94 -9.62 11.83
CA CYS A 156 5.87 -8.26 11.30
C CYS A 156 7.01 -7.42 11.88
N ILE A 157 7.70 -6.67 11.02
CA ILE A 157 8.81 -5.81 11.41
C ILE A 157 8.46 -4.37 11.09
N PHE A 158 8.53 -3.49 12.10
CA PHE A 158 8.52 -2.05 11.87
C PHE A 158 9.96 -1.55 11.67
N LYS A 159 10.21 -0.80 10.58
CA LYS A 159 11.50 -0.14 10.34
C LYS A 159 11.29 1.34 10.00
N LYS A 160 11.99 2.23 10.70
CA LYS A 160 12.07 3.66 10.35
C LYS A 160 12.75 3.82 8.98
N HIS A 161 12.27 4.75 8.17
CA HIS A 161 12.96 5.12 6.94
C HIS A 161 14.32 5.78 7.26
N GLN A 162 15.35 5.49 6.49
CA GLN A 162 16.69 6.06 6.66
C GLN A 162 17.10 6.79 5.39
N PRO A 163 16.45 7.91 5.04
CA PRO A 163 16.65 8.63 3.78
C PRO A 163 18.09 9.12 3.58
N GLU A 164 18.91 9.10 4.64
CA GLU A 164 20.33 9.44 4.63
C GLU A 164 21.13 8.14 4.85
N PHE A 165 22.01 7.81 3.90
CA PHE A 165 23.12 6.89 4.06
C PHE A 165 24.39 7.68 4.38
#